data_AF-F8D4P9-F1
#
_entry.id   AF-F8D4P9-F1
#
_cell.length_a   1.000
_cell.length_b   1.000
_cell.length_c   1.000
_cell.angle_alpha   90.00
_cell.angle_beta   90.00
_cell.angle_gamma   90.00
#
_symmetry.space_group_name_H-M   'P 1'
#
loop_
_entity.id
_entity.type
_entity.pdbx_description
1 polymer ?
#
loop_
_entity_poly.entity_id
_entity_poly.type
_entity_poly.pdbx_seq_one_letter_code
_entity_poly.pdbx_strand_id
1 'polypeptide(L)' 'MCDRSGSCSNDGTCQLVLRNRKTGMELVEHHCKAHLVLRVWEAERDDELDVVDATTLSRTPTSS' A
#
# COMPACT_ATOMS: atom_id res chain seq x y z
N MET A 1 5.41 3.96 7.60
CA MET A 1 6.72 3.31 7.76
C MET A 1 6.47 1.88 8.19
N CYS A 2 7.06 0.89 7.52
CA CYS A 2 7.12 -0.48 8.02
C CYS A 2 7.72 -0.46 9.43
N ASP A 3 7.04 -1.06 10.41
CA ASP A 3 7.48 -0.95 11.81
C ASP A 3 8.62 -1.91 12.15
N ARG A 4 9.40 -1.50 13.15
CA ARG A 4 10.77 -1.92 13.50
C ARG A 4 10.93 -3.36 14.04
N SER A 5 10.07 -4.31 13.71
CA SER A 5 10.17 -5.66 14.28
C SER A 5 9.86 -6.76 13.28
N GLY A 6 10.96 -7.40 12.83
CA GLY A 6 10.95 -8.68 12.13
C GLY A 6 11.01 -8.53 10.62
N SER A 7 12.22 -8.61 10.06
CA SER A 7 12.54 -8.70 8.62
C SER A 7 11.32 -8.80 7.67
N CYS A 8 10.68 -7.66 7.35
CA CYS A 8 9.76 -7.63 6.21
C CYS A 8 10.63 -7.71 4.96
N SER A 9 10.78 -8.91 4.40
CA SER A 9 11.67 -9.15 3.27
C SER A 9 11.11 -8.56 1.96
N ASN A 10 11.85 -7.79 1.15
CA ASN A 10 12.33 -6.42 1.42
C ASN A 10 12.62 -5.59 0.15
N ASP A 11 12.45 -6.09 -1.08
CA ASP A 11 12.98 -5.34 -2.24
C ASP A 11 12.00 -4.37 -2.91
N GLY A 12 10.89 -4.04 -2.24
CA GLY A 12 9.92 -3.09 -2.78
C GLY A 12 9.03 -2.45 -1.72
N THR A 13 8.96 -1.13 -1.77
CA THR A 13 7.83 -0.38 -1.19
C THR A 13 6.70 -0.40 -2.21
N CYS A 14 5.49 -0.71 -1.77
CA CYS A 14 4.29 -0.64 -2.57
C CYS A 14 3.46 0.56 -2.11
N GLN A 15 2.90 1.27 -3.08
CA GLN A 15 1.88 2.28 -2.85
C GLN A 15 0.51 1.63 -3.01
N LEU A 16 -0.39 1.92 -2.07
CA LEU A 16 -1.80 1.56 -2.14
C LEU A 16 -2.61 2.86 -2.14
N VAL A 17 -3.49 3.01 -3.11
CA VAL A 17 -4.46 4.12 -3.18
C VAL A 17 -5.83 3.55 -2.82
N LEU A 18 -6.40 4.06 -1.75
CA LEU A 18 -7.74 3.74 -1.29
C LEU A 18 -8.64 4.95 -1.50
N ARG A 19 -9.89 4.73 -1.90
CA ARG A 19 -10.90 5.78 -1.95
C ARG A 19 -11.95 5.54 -0.89
N ASN A 20 -12.22 6.55 -0.08
CA ASN A 20 -13.36 6.52 0.82
C ASN A 20 -14.65 6.77 0.03
N ARG A 21 -15.59 5.83 0.05
CA ARG A 21 -16.87 5.91 -0.66
C ARG A 21 -17.78 7.02 -0.15
N LYS A 22 -17.73 7.33 1.15
CA LYS A 22 -18.58 8.35 1.77
C LYS A 22 -18.13 9.76 1.42
N THR A 23 -16.82 10.02 1.46
CA THR A 23 -16.26 11.37 1.22
C THR A 23 -15.76 11.56 -0.20
N GLY A 24 -15.55 10.47 -0.94
CA GLY A 24 -14.94 10.47 -2.27
C GLY A 24 -13.43 10.74 -2.27
N MET A 25 -12.81 10.94 -1.10
CA MET A 25 -11.39 11.30 -0.97
C MET A 25 -10.48 10.09 -1.13
N GLU A 26 -9.29 10.32 -1.68
CA GLU A 26 -8.24 9.32 -1.82
C GLU A 26 -7.24 9.38 -0.66
N LEU A 27 -6.85 8.22 -0.17
CA LEU A 27 -5.82 7.99 0.82
C LEU A 27 -4.71 7.18 0.19
N VAL A 28 -3.47 7.64 0.37
CA VAL A 28 -2.27 6.94 -0.11
C VAL A 28 -1.54 6.31 1.07
N GLU A 29 -1.43 4.98 1.05
CA GLU A 29 -0.70 4.20 2.04
C GLU A 29 0.55 3.57 1.42
N HIS A 30 1.57 3.34 2.24
CA HIS A 30 2.82 2.72 1.80
C HIS A 30 3.14 1.49 2.65
N HIS A 31 3.30 0.35 1.97
CA HIS A 31 3.45 -0.95 2.59
C HIS A 31 4.64 -1.70 2.01
N CYS A 32 5.28 -2.59 2.79
CA CYS A 32 6.09 -3.63 2.19
C CYS A 32 5.17 -4.63 1.46
N LYS A 33 5.68 -5.32 0.44
CA LYS A 33 4.88 -6.25 -0.38
C LYS A 33 4.05 -7.26 0.43
N ALA A 34 4.61 -7.79 1.52
CA ALA A 34 3.91 -8.73 2.40
C ALA A 34 2.69 -8.07 3.09
N HIS A 35 2.82 -6.82 3.53
CA HIS A 35 1.74 -6.08 4.20
C HIS A 35 0.72 -5.51 3.23
N LEU A 36 1.11 -5.21 1.98
CA LEU A 36 0.19 -4.75 0.94
C LEU A 36 -0.97 -5.74 0.75
N VAL A 37 -0.66 -7.03 0.63
CA VAL A 37 -1.66 -8.08 0.39
C VAL A 37 -2.68 -8.13 1.53
N LEU A 38 -2.20 -8.06 2.77
CA LEU A 38 -3.09 -8.04 3.95
C LEU A 38 -3.98 -6.79 3.94
N ARG A 39 -3.40 -5.62 3.66
CA ARG A 39 -4.14 -4.36 3.66
C ARG A 39 -5.21 -4.30 2.57
N VAL A 40 -4.92 -4.81 1.37
CA VAL A 40 -5.91 -4.93 0.28
C VAL A 40 -7.09 -5.79 0.72
N TRP A 41 -6.81 -6.96 1.31
CA TRP A 41 -7.86 -7.86 1.79
C TRP A 41 -8.75 -7.22 2.87
N GLU A 42 -8.17 -6.44 3.77
CA GLU A 42 -8.92 -5.67 4.76
C GLU A 42 -9.80 -4.60 4.11
N ALA A 43 -9.26 -3.87 3.13
CA ALA A 43 -9.98 -2.81 2.43
C ALA A 43 -11.14 -3.36 1.59
N GLU A 44 -10.99 -4.50 0.93
CA GLU A 44 -12.06 -5.15 0.16
C GLU A 44 -13.24 -5.62 1.02
N ARG A 45 -13.01 -5.84 2.33
CA ARG A 45 -14.03 -6.21 3.30
C ARG A 45 -14.64 -5.02 4.03
N ASP A 46 -14.07 -3.84 3.85
CA ASP A 46 -14.55 -2.59 4.43
C ASP A 46 -15.55 -1.96 3.45
N ASP A 47 -16.80 -1.83 3.86
CA ASP A 47 -17.86 -1.27 3.01
C ASP A 47 -17.65 0.21 2.66
N GLU A 48 -16.72 0.90 3.33
CA GLU A 48 -16.42 2.32 3.16
C GLU A 48 -15.22 2.59 2.24
N LEU A 49 -14.42 1.58 1.92
CA LEU A 49 -13.18 1.74 1.17
C LEU A 49 -13.24 1.02 -0.17
N ASP A 50 -12.68 1.64 -1.20
CA ASP A 50 -12.39 1.04 -2.50
C ASP A 50 -10.89 1.01 -2.75
N VAL A 51 -10.38 -0.11 -3.24
CA VAL A 51 -9.00 -0.20 -3.74
C VAL A 51 -8.96 0.39 -5.15
N VAL A 52 -8.23 1.49 -5.31
CA VAL A 52 -8.09 2.20 -6.59
C VAL A 52 -6.85 1.77 -7.33
N ASP A 53 -5.70 1.72 -6.64
CA ASP A 53 -4.42 1.32 -7.22
C ASP A 53 -3.54 0.63 -6.19
N ALA A 54 -2.75 -0.35 -6.63
CA ALA A 54 -1.78 -1.06 -5.79
C ALA A 54 -0.50 -1.33 -6.60
N THR A 55 0.43 -0.38 -6.56
CA THR A 55 1.62 -0.40 -7.42
C THR A 55 2.90 -0.61 -6.62
N THR A 56 3.81 -1.44 -7.14
CA THR A 56 5.17 -1.54 -6.59
C THR A 56 5.99 -0.35 -7.06
N LEU A 57 6.55 0.41 -6.12
CA LEU A 57 7.49 1.48 -6.42
C LEU A 57 8.85 0.84 -6.69
N SER A 58 9.22 0.73 -7.97
CA SER A 58 10.57 0.35 -8.35
C SER A 58 11.54 1.44 -7.85
N ARG A 59 12.59 1.03 -7.12
CA ARG A 59 13.75 1.89 -6.88
C ARG A 59 14.33 2.22 -8.25
N THR A 60 14.11 3.43 -8.75
CA THR A 60 14.95 3.98 -9.82
C THR A 60 16.39 3.98 -9.27
N PRO A 61 17.36 3.32 -9.92
CA PRO A 61 18.75 3.63 -9.63
C PRO A 61 18.92 5.09 -10.03
N THR A 62 19.25 5.96 -9.08
CA THR A 62 19.80 7.28 -9.37
C THR A 62 21.05 7.06 -10.22
N SER A 63 20.91 7.21 -11.54
CA SER A 63 22.04 7.31 -12.46
C SER A 63 22.87 8.49 -11.98
N SER A 64 24.05 8.18 -11.43
CA SER A 64 25.11 9.16 -11.15
C SER A 64 25.78 9.59 -12.44
#